data_AF-A0A7K7EKQ3-F1
#
_entry.id   AF-A0A7K7EKQ3-F1
#
_cell.length_a   1.000
_cell.length_b   1.000
_cell.length_c   1.000
_cell.angle_alpha   90.00
_cell.angle_beta   90.00
_cell.angle_gamma   90.00
#
_symmetry.space_group_name_H-M   'P 1'
#
loop_
_entity.id
_entity.type
_entity.pdbx_description
1 polymer ?
#
loop_
_entity_poly.entity_id
_entity_poly.type
_entity_poly.pdbx_seq_one_letter_code
_entity_poly.pdbx_strand_id
1 'polypeptide(L)'
;EQPNICLNSWSISVLSGNTAICVEGKRKDMRQQLWHSSAIMERLTRSQVKTSTGTVYQLQGKINSAAMRSEGVPYRFIKRFNFGFPRRWREYVEEFLGDRRR
;
A
#
# COMPACT_ATOMS: atom_id res chain seq x y z
N GLU A 1 -7.71 21.61 -5.12
CA GLU A 1 -7.22 20.59 -4.17
C GLU A 1 -7.67 19.22 -4.68
N GLN A 2 -6.79 18.20 -4.75
CA GLN A 2 -7.23 16.85 -5.14
C GLN A 2 -7.96 16.21 -3.94
N PRO A 3 -9.14 15.60 -4.12
CA PRO A 3 -9.84 14.97 -3.01
C PRO A 3 -9.03 13.79 -2.47
N ASN A 4 -8.82 13.75 -1.16
CA ASN A 4 -8.17 12.63 -0.49
C ASN A 4 -9.07 11.38 -0.59
N ILE A 5 -8.65 10.37 -1.34
CA ILE A 5 -9.41 9.13 -1.52
C ILE A 5 -9.21 8.24 -0.28
N CYS A 6 -10.29 7.85 0.38
CA CYS A 6 -10.21 6.98 1.56
C CYS A 6 -10.31 5.50 1.17
N LEU A 7 -9.30 4.71 1.53
CA LEU A 7 -9.30 3.26 1.41
C LEU A 7 -9.43 2.62 2.78
N ASN A 8 -10.37 1.68 2.92
CA ASN A 8 -10.39 0.76 4.05
C ASN A 8 -10.00 -0.66 3.61
N SER A 9 -9.82 -1.55 4.59
CA SER A 9 -9.43 -2.94 4.35
C SER A 9 -8.21 -3.04 3.44
N TRP A 10 -7.29 -2.08 3.59
CA TRP A 10 -6.26 -1.80 2.59
C TRP A 10 -5.11 -2.81 2.70
N SER A 11 -4.50 -3.15 1.57
CA SER A 11 -3.33 -4.02 1.45
C SER A 11 -2.26 -3.37 0.59
N ILE A 12 -1.05 -3.91 0.64
CA ILE A 12 0.03 -3.55 -0.28
C ILE A 12 0.20 -4.71 -1.24
N SER A 13 0.20 -4.39 -2.53
CA SER A 13 0.37 -5.36 -3.61
C SER A 13 1.55 -4.93 -4.48
N VAL A 14 2.22 -5.89 -5.12
CA VAL A 14 3.38 -5.62 -5.96
C VAL A 14 2.92 -5.37 -7.38
N LEU A 15 3.39 -4.29 -8.00
CA LEU A 15 3.11 -4.02 -9.41
C LEU A 15 3.87 -4.99 -10.31
N SER A 16 3.31 -5.22 -11.50
CA SER A 16 3.87 -6.09 -12.53
C SER A 16 5.37 -5.81 -12.75
N GLY A 17 6.20 -6.86 -12.65
CA GLY A 17 7.65 -6.76 -12.79
C GLY A 17 8.43 -6.53 -11.49
N ASN A 18 7.81 -6.59 -10.31
CA ASN A 18 8.48 -6.45 -9.00
C ASN A 18 9.30 -5.13 -8.89
N THR A 19 8.85 -4.06 -9.53
CA THR A 19 9.56 -2.76 -9.58
C THR A 19 9.07 -1.76 -8.55
N ALA A 20 7.78 -1.82 -8.20
CA ALA A 20 7.13 -0.90 -7.29
C ALA A 20 5.96 -1.59 -6.58
N ILE A 21 5.39 -0.90 -5.59
CA ILE A 21 4.20 -1.34 -4.87
C ILE A 21 3.03 -0.40 -5.14
N CYS A 22 1.81 -0.92 -5.07
CA CYS A 22 0.57 -0.16 -5.02
C CYS A 22 -0.18 -0.45 -3.71
N VAL A 23 -1.21 0.35 -3.43
CA VAL A 23 -2.19 0.01 -2.38
C VAL A 23 -3.48 -0.44 -3.04
N GLU A 24 -4.06 -1.48 -2.45
CA GLU A 24 -5.38 -1.97 -2.80
C GLU A 24 -6.31 -1.82 -1.60
N GLY A 25 -7.61 -1.81 -1.84
CA GLY A 25 -8.59 -1.73 -0.76
C GLY A 25 -9.97 -1.37 -1.26
N LYS A 26 -10.87 -1.04 -0.33
CA LYS A 26 -12.22 -0.60 -0.67
C LYS A 26 -12.32 0.92 -0.59
N ARG A 27 -12.73 1.54 -1.70
CA ARG A 27 -12.94 2.99 -1.77
C ARG A 27 -14.22 3.40 -1.07
N LYS A 28 -14.09 4.26 -0.06
CA LYS A 28 -15.24 4.72 0.74
C LYS A 28 -16.20 5.59 -0.08
N ASP A 29 -15.68 6.40 -0.98
CA ASP A 29 -16.45 7.29 -1.86
C ASP A 29 -17.18 6.53 -2.98
N MET A 30 -16.68 5.36 -3.38
CA MET A 30 -17.26 4.50 -4.42
C MET A 30 -18.00 3.29 -3.82
N ARG A 31 -18.81 3.50 -2.77
CA ARG A 31 -19.64 2.45 -2.15
C ARG A 31 -18.86 1.17 -1.80
N GLN A 32 -17.63 1.30 -1.30
CA GLN A 32 -16.76 0.17 -0.93
C GLN A 32 -16.29 -0.70 -2.10
N GLN A 33 -16.29 -0.17 -3.31
CA GLN A 33 -15.75 -0.86 -4.49
C GLN A 33 -14.27 -1.20 -4.29
N LEU A 34 -13.90 -2.42 -4.71
CA LEU A 34 -12.51 -2.87 -4.75
C LEU A 34 -11.72 -2.00 -5.73
N TRP A 35 -10.59 -1.50 -5.27
CA TRP A 35 -9.76 -0.55 -6.01
C TRP A 35 -8.29 -0.90 -5.85
N HIS A 36 -7.53 -0.64 -6.91
CA HIS A 36 -6.07 -0.71 -6.90
C HIS A 36 -5.51 0.65 -7.33
N SER A 37 -4.47 1.12 -6.64
CA SER A 37 -3.79 2.38 -6.98
C SER A 37 -2.70 2.17 -8.03
N SER A 38 -2.19 3.27 -8.59
CA SER A 38 -0.88 3.29 -9.24
C SER A 38 0.26 3.21 -8.21
N ALA A 39 1.51 3.21 -8.68
CA ALA A 39 2.70 3.05 -7.84
C ALA A 39 2.75 4.08 -6.70
N ILE A 40 2.99 3.64 -5.47
CA ILE A 40 3.24 4.52 -4.33
C ILE A 40 4.59 5.19 -4.50
N MET A 41 4.59 6.53 -4.55
CA MET A 41 5.79 7.33 -4.73
C MET A 41 6.19 8.11 -3.48
N GLU A 42 5.23 8.51 -2.63
CA GLU A 42 5.51 9.37 -1.49
C GLU A 42 4.69 8.99 -0.26
N ARG A 43 5.26 9.22 0.93
CA ARG A 43 4.57 9.13 2.21
C ARG A 43 4.39 10.55 2.76
N LEU A 44 3.16 11.03 2.82
CA LEU A 44 2.82 12.32 3.42
C LEU A 44 2.72 12.19 4.95
N THR A 45 2.00 11.16 5.42
CA THR A 45 1.91 10.80 6.84
C THR A 45 1.93 9.29 6.99
N ARG A 46 1.80 8.76 8.21
CA ARG A 46 1.75 7.30 8.42
C ARG A 46 0.61 6.67 7.62
N SER A 47 -0.53 7.34 7.51
CA SER A 47 -1.74 6.83 6.86
C SER A 47 -2.06 7.55 5.56
N GLN A 48 -1.16 8.38 5.03
CA GLN A 48 -1.36 9.10 3.77
C GLN A 48 -0.19 8.87 2.84
N VAL A 49 -0.50 8.39 1.65
CA VAL A 49 0.47 8.11 0.60
C VAL A 49 0.04 8.75 -0.71
N LYS A 50 1.02 9.14 -1.52
CA LYS A 50 0.81 9.72 -2.85
C LYS A 50 1.30 8.74 -3.90
N THR A 51 0.53 8.58 -4.97
CA THR A 51 0.91 7.76 -6.11
C THR A 51 1.71 8.55 -7.15
N SER A 52 2.28 7.84 -8.13
CA SER A 52 2.95 8.43 -9.30
C SER A 52 2.05 9.36 -10.13
N THR A 53 0.74 9.12 -10.13
CA THR A 53 -0.26 10.00 -10.78
C THR A 53 -0.60 11.25 -9.95
N GLY A 54 0.01 11.42 -8.78
CA GLY A 54 -0.23 12.53 -7.87
C GLY A 54 -1.43 12.34 -6.93
N THR A 55 -2.16 11.23 -7.05
CA THR A 55 -3.35 10.93 -6.24
C THR A 55 -2.96 10.61 -4.80
N VAL A 56 -3.66 11.22 -3.85
CA VAL A 56 -3.42 11.00 -2.41
C VAL A 56 -4.48 10.05 -1.86
N TYR A 57 -4.00 8.98 -1.20
CA TYR A 57 -4.84 8.00 -0.53
C TYR A 57 -4.68 8.10 0.98
N GLN A 58 -5.82 8.17 1.67
CA GLN A 58 -5.95 8.04 3.12
C GLN A 58 -6.27 6.57 3.46
N LEU A 59 -5.35 5.92 4.15
CA LEU A 59 -5.45 4.53 4.60
C LEU A 59 -6.16 4.49 5.96
N GLN A 60 -7.32 3.86 6.02
CA GLN A 60 -8.10 3.73 7.25
C GLN A 60 -8.03 2.31 7.83
N GLY A 61 -7.73 2.24 9.13
CA GLY A 61 -7.61 0.99 9.86
C GLY A 61 -6.26 0.29 9.66
N LYS A 62 -6.19 -0.95 10.14
CA LYS A 62 -5.01 -1.80 9.99
C LYS A 62 -4.93 -2.36 8.58
N ILE A 63 -3.72 -2.71 8.18
CA ILE A 63 -3.49 -3.41 6.92
C ILE A 63 -4.22 -4.77 6.91
N ASN A 64 -4.73 -5.17 5.75
CA ASN A 64 -5.33 -6.48 5.54
C ASN A 64 -4.24 -7.55 5.45
N SER A 65 -3.73 -7.94 6.61
CA SER A 65 -2.69 -8.95 6.76
C SER A 65 -3.09 -10.35 6.27
N ALA A 66 -4.39 -10.65 6.17
CA ALA A 66 -4.86 -11.93 5.67
C ALA A 66 -4.72 -12.00 4.14
N ALA A 67 -5.18 -10.95 3.44
CA ALA A 67 -5.02 -10.83 1.99
C ALA A 67 -3.55 -10.89 1.56
N MET A 68 -2.69 -10.09 2.21
CA MET A 68 -1.26 -10.07 1.87
C MET A 68 -0.55 -11.40 2.13
N ARG A 69 -0.93 -12.13 3.19
CA ARG A 69 -0.38 -13.49 3.42
C ARG A 69 -0.81 -14.46 2.34
N SER A 70 -2.06 -14.36 1.88
CA SER A 70 -2.56 -15.19 0.77
C SER A 70 -1.82 -14.90 -0.55
N GLU A 71 -1.32 -13.69 -0.73
CA GLU A 71 -0.46 -13.30 -1.87
C GLU A 71 1.02 -13.68 -1.69
N GLY A 72 1.36 -14.37 -0.61
CA GLY A 72 2.73 -14.79 -0.32
C GLY A 72 3.63 -13.67 0.20
N VAL A 73 3.06 -12.57 0.71
CA VAL A 73 3.86 -11.50 1.34
C VAL A 73 4.32 -11.94 2.73
N PRO A 74 5.63 -11.86 3.05
CA PRO A 74 6.15 -12.28 4.34
C PRO A 74 5.54 -11.52 5.52
N TYR A 75 5.25 -12.23 6.61
CA TYR A 75 4.71 -11.63 7.84
C TYR A 75 5.59 -10.51 8.39
N ARG A 76 6.91 -10.64 8.29
CA ARG A 76 7.87 -9.59 8.73
C ARG A 76 7.64 -8.27 7.99
N PHE A 77 7.39 -8.32 6.68
CA PHE A 77 7.05 -7.15 5.89
C PHE A 77 5.71 -6.57 6.33
N ILE A 78 4.64 -7.39 6.37
CA ILE A 78 3.29 -6.97 6.76
C ILE A 78 3.29 -6.25 8.12
N LYS A 79 4.01 -6.78 9.11
CA LYS A 79 4.09 -6.22 10.46
C LYS A 79 4.65 -4.80 10.48
N ARG A 80 5.61 -4.47 9.59
CA ARG A 80 6.18 -3.11 9.47
C ARG A 80 5.14 -2.08 9.00
N PHE A 81 4.11 -2.53 8.29
CA PHE A 81 3.04 -1.69 7.72
C PHE A 81 1.69 -1.78 8.44
N ASN A 82 1.62 -2.46 9.60
CA ASN A 82 0.36 -2.81 10.27
C ASN A 82 -0.62 -1.64 10.48
N PHE A 83 -0.10 -0.42 10.61
CA PHE A 83 -0.88 0.80 10.86
C PHE A 83 -0.57 1.91 9.85
N GLY A 84 -0.11 1.53 8.65
CA GLY A 84 0.30 2.46 7.59
C GLY A 84 1.80 2.42 7.31
N PHE A 85 2.26 3.39 6.52
CA PHE A 85 3.62 3.47 6.00
C PHE A 85 4.58 4.02 7.08
N PRO A 86 5.59 3.25 7.51
CA PRO A 86 6.64 3.73 8.40
C PRO A 86 7.53 4.77 7.71
N ARG A 87 8.33 5.54 8.46
CA ARG A 87 9.26 6.53 7.86
C ARG A 87 10.23 5.90 6.85
N ARG A 88 10.76 4.71 7.20
CA ARG A 88 11.70 3.91 6.39
C ARG A 88 10.99 2.96 5.41
N TRP A 89 9.76 3.25 5.01
CA TRP A 89 8.98 2.34 4.15
C TRP A 89 9.68 2.00 2.84
N ARG A 90 10.40 2.96 2.23
CA ARG A 90 11.13 2.74 0.97
C ARG A 90 12.17 1.64 1.10
N GLU A 91 12.97 1.67 2.16
CA GLU A 91 13.99 0.67 2.45
C GLU A 91 13.36 -0.72 2.64
N TYR A 92 12.22 -0.79 3.34
CA TYR A 92 11.51 -2.05 3.55
C TYR A 92 10.90 -2.61 2.26
N VAL A 93 10.44 -1.73 1.36
CA VAL A 93 9.94 -2.12 0.04
C VAL A 93 11.09 -2.58 -0.85
N GLU A 94 12.21 -1.88 -0.84
CA GLU A 94 13.39 -2.24 -1.62
C GLU A 94 13.96 -3.60 -1.18
N GLU A 95 14.12 -3.83 0.13
CA GLU A 95 14.48 -5.14 0.71
C GLU A 95 13.51 -6.23 0.23
N PHE A 96 12.20 -5.98 0.36
CA PHE A 96 11.18 -6.93 -0.02
C PHE A 96 11.14 -7.24 -1.53
N LEU A 97 11.32 -6.24 -2.40
CA LEU A 97 11.37 -6.43 -3.84
C LEU A 97 12.68 -7.08 -4.28
N GLY A 98 13.79 -6.76 -3.61
CA GLY A 98 15.10 -7.39 -3.85
C GLY A 98 15.08 -8.89 -3.55
N ASP A 99 14.46 -9.30 -2.44
CA ASP A 99 14.29 -10.71 -2.09
C ASP A 99 13.46 -11.49 -3.13
N ARG A 100 12.52 -10.83 -3.82
CA ARG A 100 11.68 -11.44 -4.87
C ARG A 100 12.32 -11.51 -6.25
N ARG A 101 13.45 -10.83 -6.47
CA ARG A 101 14.21 -10.87 -7.74
C ARG A 101 15.33 -11.91 -7.71
N ARG A 102 15.66 -12.44 -6.54
CA ARG A 102 16.60 -13.55 -6.35
C ARG A 102 15.91 -14.88 -6.62
#